data_AF-A0A6C0KN25-F1
#
_entry.id   AF-A0A6C0KN25-F1
#
_cell.length_a   1.000
_cell.length_b   1.000
_cell.length_c   1.000
_cell.angle_alpha   90.00
_cell.angle_beta   90.00
_cell.angle_gamma   90.00
#
_symmetry.space_group_name_H-M   'P 1'
#
loop_
_entity.id
_entity.type
_entity.pdbx_description
1 polymer ?
#
loop_
_entity_poly.entity_id
_entity_poly.type
_entity_poly.pdbx_seq_one_letter_code
_entity_poly.pdbx_strand_id
1 'polypeptide(L)'
;MAAPSYDYVFPAADSIAAQQAIGSATIDPTSLMNQISTSEAGNLYDSLNTAAGNSSQALTYGMYMYRNKTISDIASDLTKKNLSVNNGASDTYARQGEIDEWQAQNKLDTFFFLQCLFLYLTSVIILIFLQRFGIIPSSTIQMFIALFTIVLIGILWNRAYYTSQLRDKRYWNRRYLGLKDGGVYKAQSCSSSS
;
A
#
# COMPACT_ATOMS: atom_id res chain seq x y z
N MET A 1 -68.69 -42.93 -41.30
CA MET A 1 -67.31 -43.42 -41.49
C MET A 1 -66.39 -42.26 -41.21
N ALA A 2 -65.70 -42.28 -40.06
CA ALA A 2 -64.78 -41.22 -39.65
C ALA A 2 -63.40 -41.48 -40.27
N ALA A 3 -62.79 -40.47 -40.88
CA ALA A 3 -61.42 -40.54 -41.37
C ALA A 3 -60.44 -40.63 -40.19
N PRO A 4 -59.38 -41.46 -40.27
CA PRO A 4 -58.38 -41.51 -39.22
C PRO A 4 -57.59 -40.19 -39.19
N SER A 5 -57.53 -39.55 -38.02
CA SER A 5 -56.67 -38.40 -37.74
C SER A 5 -55.23 -38.89 -37.49
N TYR A 6 -54.30 -38.47 -38.33
CA TYR A 6 -52.87 -38.73 -38.15
C TYR A 6 -52.27 -37.64 -37.25
N ASP A 7 -52.19 -37.93 -35.95
CA ASP A 7 -51.85 -36.96 -34.89
C ASP A 7 -50.34 -36.90 -34.54
N TYR A 8 -49.49 -37.50 -35.38
CA TYR A 8 -48.03 -37.49 -35.21
C TYR A 8 -47.35 -37.30 -36.57
N VAL A 9 -47.28 -36.05 -37.02
CA VAL A 9 -46.58 -35.68 -38.26
C VAL A 9 -45.14 -35.34 -37.91
N PHE A 10 -44.19 -36.14 -38.38
CA PHE A 10 -42.77 -35.81 -38.35
C PHE A 10 -42.42 -35.10 -39.68
N PRO A 11 -42.07 -33.80 -39.67
CA PRO A 11 -41.89 -33.00 -40.90
C PRO A 11 -40.83 -33.57 -41.85
N ALA A 12 -39.79 -34.23 -41.33
CA ALA A 12 -38.75 -34.86 -42.13
C ALA A 12 -39.29 -36.07 -42.92
N ALA A 13 -40.12 -36.92 -42.28
CA ALA A 13 -40.69 -38.10 -42.91
C ALA A 13 -41.69 -37.74 -44.01
N ASP A 14 -42.51 -36.71 -43.79
CA ASP A 14 -43.53 -36.27 -44.75
C ASP A 14 -42.93 -35.60 -45.99
N SER A 15 -41.85 -34.83 -45.85
CA SER A 15 -41.20 -34.18 -47.00
C SER A 15 -40.55 -35.19 -47.96
N ILE A 16 -39.99 -36.28 -47.43
CA ILE A 16 -39.36 -37.36 -48.20
C ILE A 16 -40.43 -38.27 -48.82
N ALA A 17 -41.49 -38.61 -48.07
CA ALA A 17 -42.63 -39.37 -48.60
C ALA A 17 -43.35 -38.59 -49.71
N ALA A 18 -43.51 -37.27 -49.56
CA ALA A 18 -44.06 -36.40 -50.60
C ALA A 18 -43.18 -36.36 -51.87
N GLN A 19 -41.85 -36.31 -51.74
CA GLN A 19 -40.95 -36.36 -52.89
C GLN A 19 -41.02 -37.70 -53.66
N GLN A 20 -41.20 -38.84 -52.98
CA GLN A 20 -41.37 -40.13 -53.65
C GLN A 20 -42.76 -40.31 -54.29
N ALA A 21 -43.82 -39.75 -53.67
CA ALA A 21 -45.18 -39.81 -54.17
C ALA A 21 -45.42 -38.97 -55.44
N ILE A 22 -44.60 -37.94 -55.68
CA ILE A 22 -44.67 -37.11 -56.90
C ILE A 22 -44.14 -37.87 -58.14
N GLY A 23 -43.39 -38.97 -57.97
CA GLY A 23 -42.76 -39.71 -59.06
C GLY A 23 -43.25 -41.15 -59.33
N SER A 24 -43.90 -41.81 -58.36
CA SER A 24 -44.29 -43.22 -58.48
C SER A 24 -45.61 -43.55 -57.77
N ALA A 25 -46.49 -44.32 -58.41
CA ALA A 25 -47.81 -44.71 -57.90
C ALA A 25 -47.78 -45.76 -56.76
N THR A 26 -46.59 -46.25 -56.39
CA THR A 26 -46.40 -47.21 -55.29
C THR A 26 -45.24 -46.74 -54.43
N ILE A 27 -45.49 -46.49 -53.15
CA ILE A 27 -44.48 -46.12 -52.16
C ILE A 27 -43.72 -47.40 -51.77
N ASP A 28 -42.40 -47.45 -51.96
CA ASP A 28 -41.54 -48.54 -51.47
C ASP A 28 -41.11 -48.22 -50.03
N PRO A 29 -41.64 -48.93 -49.01
CA PRO A 29 -41.35 -48.64 -47.61
C PRO A 29 -39.86 -48.75 -47.27
N THR A 30 -39.12 -49.60 -47.98
CA THR A 30 -37.70 -49.86 -47.68
C THR A 30 -36.82 -48.70 -48.11
N SER A 31 -37.08 -48.14 -49.31
CA SER A 31 -36.38 -46.97 -49.83
C SER A 31 -36.64 -45.73 -48.97
N LEU A 32 -37.91 -45.53 -48.57
CA LEU A 32 -38.30 -44.43 -47.69
C LEU A 32 -37.59 -44.51 -46.32
N MET A 33 -37.57 -45.69 -45.70
CA MET A 33 -36.86 -45.90 -44.43
C MET A 33 -35.36 -45.62 -44.53
N ASN A 34 -34.71 -46.01 -45.63
CA ASN A 34 -33.28 -45.74 -45.84
C ASN A 34 -33.00 -44.23 -46.00
N GLN A 35 -33.89 -43.50 -46.67
CA GLN A 35 -33.75 -42.05 -46.85
C GLN A 35 -34.02 -41.27 -45.55
N ILE A 36 -35.03 -41.68 -44.77
CA ILE A 36 -35.29 -41.11 -43.44
C ILE A 36 -34.08 -41.35 -42.53
N SER A 37 -33.59 -42.60 -42.45
CA SER A 37 -32.41 -42.95 -41.65
C SER A 37 -31.17 -42.13 -42.06
N THR A 38 -30.94 -41.96 -43.36
CA THR A 38 -29.82 -41.14 -43.87
C THR A 38 -29.99 -39.66 -43.55
N SER A 39 -31.21 -39.12 -43.66
CA SER A 39 -31.51 -37.73 -43.32
C SER A 39 -31.39 -37.47 -41.81
N GLU A 40 -31.88 -38.38 -40.98
CA GLU A 40 -31.77 -38.29 -39.51
C GLU A 40 -30.32 -38.37 -39.07
N ALA A 41 -29.54 -39.30 -39.65
CA ALA A 41 -28.10 -39.38 -39.42
C ALA A 41 -27.41 -38.07 -39.82
N GLY A 42 -27.67 -37.54 -41.02
CA GLY A 42 -27.10 -36.26 -41.47
C GLY A 42 -27.43 -35.08 -40.55
N ASN A 43 -28.70 -34.94 -40.17
CA ASN A 43 -29.15 -33.89 -39.25
C ASN A 43 -28.50 -34.01 -37.86
N LEU A 44 -28.31 -35.22 -37.36
CA LEU A 44 -27.58 -35.47 -36.11
C LEU A 44 -26.10 -35.08 -36.25
N TYR A 45 -25.45 -35.46 -37.34
CA TYR A 45 -24.05 -35.09 -37.60
C TYR A 45 -23.85 -33.57 -37.68
N ASP A 46 -24.73 -32.86 -38.37
CA ASP A 46 -24.66 -31.39 -38.48
C ASP A 46 -24.93 -30.69 -37.14
N SER A 47 -25.88 -31.23 -36.37
CA SER A 47 -26.16 -30.74 -35.02
C SER A 47 -24.97 -30.96 -34.08
N LEU A 48 -24.32 -32.13 -34.15
CA LEU A 48 -23.13 -32.44 -33.36
C LEU A 48 -21.94 -31.56 -33.76
N ASN A 49 -21.70 -31.35 -35.05
CA ASN A 49 -20.62 -30.49 -35.54
C ASN A 49 -20.83 -29.02 -35.15
N THR A 50 -22.08 -28.54 -35.25
CA THR A 50 -22.45 -27.17 -34.84
C THR A 50 -22.31 -27.00 -33.33
N ALA A 51 -22.76 -27.98 -32.54
CA ALA A 51 -22.61 -27.97 -31.08
C ALA A 51 -21.13 -28.01 -30.66
N ALA A 52 -20.29 -28.82 -31.31
CA ALA A 52 -18.85 -28.90 -31.06
C ALA A 52 -18.10 -27.60 -31.45
N GLY A 53 -18.50 -26.96 -32.54
CA GLY A 53 -17.97 -25.65 -32.94
C GLY A 53 -18.36 -24.54 -31.97
N ASN A 54 -19.61 -24.53 -31.50
CA ASN A 54 -20.11 -23.54 -30.55
C ASN A 54 -19.50 -23.72 -29.15
N SER A 55 -19.30 -24.96 -28.69
CA SER A 55 -18.66 -25.23 -27.39
C SER A 55 -17.18 -24.80 -27.37
N SER A 56 -16.47 -25.02 -28.47
CA SER A 56 -15.06 -24.58 -28.63
C SER A 56 -14.94 -23.06 -28.63
N GLN A 57 -15.88 -22.36 -29.28
CA GLN A 57 -15.95 -20.90 -29.25
C GLN A 57 -16.30 -20.39 -27.84
N ALA A 58 -17.29 -20.99 -27.17
CA ALA A 58 -17.68 -20.60 -25.81
C ALA A 58 -16.53 -20.76 -24.81
N LEU A 59 -15.77 -21.85 -24.88
CA LEU A 59 -14.57 -22.06 -24.07
C LEU A 59 -13.51 -20.96 -24.33
N THR A 60 -13.31 -20.64 -25.60
CA THR A 60 -12.37 -19.60 -26.03
C THR A 60 -12.76 -18.22 -25.51
N TYR A 61 -14.04 -17.83 -25.63
CA TYR A 61 -14.56 -16.58 -25.08
C TYR A 61 -14.47 -16.53 -23.55
N GLY A 62 -14.81 -17.63 -22.86
CA GLY A 62 -14.67 -17.74 -21.41
C GLY A 62 -13.22 -17.54 -20.97
N MET A 63 -12.26 -18.09 -21.72
CA MET A 63 -10.84 -17.93 -21.46
C MET A 63 -10.37 -16.47 -21.64
N TYR A 64 -10.85 -15.77 -22.67
CA TYR A 64 -10.54 -14.35 -22.86
C TYR A 64 -11.10 -13.47 -21.75
N MET A 65 -12.35 -13.70 -21.32
CA MET A 65 -12.94 -12.97 -20.20
C MET A 65 -12.17 -13.22 -18.90
N TYR A 66 -11.78 -14.47 -18.63
CA TYR A 66 -10.98 -14.81 -17.46
C TYR A 66 -9.63 -14.07 -17.46
N ARG A 67 -8.92 -14.07 -18.60
CA ARG A 67 -7.65 -13.33 -18.74
C ARG A 67 -7.83 -11.83 -18.55
N ASN A 68 -8.88 -11.24 -19.11
CA ASN A 68 -9.17 -9.82 -18.95
C ASN A 68 -9.44 -9.46 -17.48
N LYS A 69 -10.16 -10.31 -16.75
CA LYS A 69 -10.36 -10.16 -15.31
C LYS A 69 -9.04 -10.23 -14.56
N THR A 70 -8.20 -11.24 -14.84
CA THR A 70 -6.88 -11.37 -14.22
C THR A 70 -5.99 -10.15 -14.50
N ILE A 71 -5.97 -9.65 -15.73
CA ILE A 71 -5.21 -8.45 -16.10
C ILE A 71 -5.71 -7.22 -15.33
N SER A 72 -7.03 -7.06 -15.22
CA SER A 72 -7.64 -6.00 -14.43
C SER A 72 -7.26 -6.09 -12.95
N ASP A 73 -7.28 -7.30 -12.38
CA ASP A 73 -6.92 -7.54 -10.99
C ASP A 73 -5.43 -7.22 -10.74
N ILE A 74 -4.54 -7.65 -11.64
CA ILE A 74 -3.10 -7.34 -11.60
C ILE A 74 -2.86 -5.82 -11.68
N ALA A 75 -3.54 -5.13 -12.60
CA ALA A 75 -3.42 -3.68 -12.73
C ALA A 75 -3.86 -2.95 -11.45
N SER A 76 -4.94 -3.43 -10.82
CA SER A 76 -5.43 -2.88 -9.55
C SER A 76 -4.44 -3.11 -8.40
N ASP A 77 -3.82 -4.29 -8.33
CA ASP A 77 -2.83 -4.64 -7.31
C ASP A 77 -1.55 -3.82 -7.46
N LEU A 78 -1.05 -3.67 -8.69
CA LEU A 78 0.11 -2.82 -9.00
C LEU A 78 -0.16 -1.37 -8.61
N THR A 79 -1.36 -0.85 -8.87
CA THR A 79 -1.74 0.52 -8.50
C THR A 79 -1.74 0.69 -6.98
N LYS A 80 -2.31 -0.26 -6.23
CA LYS A 80 -2.32 -0.24 -4.76
C LYS A 80 -0.91 -0.31 -4.17
N LYS A 81 -0.05 -1.18 -4.72
CA LYS A 81 1.36 -1.30 -4.30
C LYS A 81 2.15 -0.02 -4.60
N ASN A 82 1.96 0.59 -5.76
CA ASN A 82 2.63 1.86 -6.10
C ASN A 82 2.18 3.00 -5.19
N LEU A 83 0.90 3.08 -4.85
CA LEU A 83 0.39 4.06 -3.88
C LEU A 83 0.98 3.86 -2.48
N SER A 84 1.08 2.60 -2.00
CA SER A 84 1.69 2.33 -0.69
C SER A 84 3.19 2.65 -0.67
N VAL A 85 3.91 2.37 -1.76
CA VAL A 85 5.34 2.70 -1.90
C VAL A 85 5.55 4.21 -1.91
N ASN A 86 4.72 4.97 -2.62
CA ASN A 86 4.83 6.43 -2.66
C ASN A 86 4.61 7.06 -1.26
N ASN A 87 3.62 6.56 -0.52
CA ASN A 87 3.37 7.00 0.86
C ASN A 87 4.53 6.62 1.80
N GLY A 88 5.09 5.42 1.65
CA GLY A 88 6.26 4.98 2.41
C GLY A 88 7.52 5.79 2.09
N ALA A 89 7.74 6.13 0.83
CA ALA A 89 8.86 6.97 0.40
C ALA A 89 8.75 8.38 0.99
N SER A 90 7.57 8.99 0.94
CA SER A 90 7.33 10.31 1.57
C SER A 90 7.57 10.27 3.09
N ASP A 91 7.11 9.23 3.80
CA ASP A 91 7.38 9.07 5.24
C ASP A 91 8.88 8.88 5.52
N THR A 92 9.58 8.17 4.64
CA THR A 92 11.02 7.93 4.76
C THR A 92 11.83 9.23 4.61
N TYR A 93 11.51 10.08 3.63
CA TYR A 93 12.20 11.36 3.47
C TYR A 93 11.93 12.33 4.63
N ALA A 94 10.68 12.37 5.12
CA ALA A 94 10.35 13.18 6.29
C ALA A 94 11.15 12.75 7.52
N ARG A 95 11.24 11.43 7.76
CA ARG A 95 12.03 10.87 8.87
C ARG A 95 13.53 11.12 8.71
N GLN A 96 14.06 11.01 7.50
CA GLN A 96 15.46 11.33 7.23
C GLN A 96 15.77 12.80 7.57
N GLY A 97 14.90 13.73 7.14
CA GLY A 97 15.03 15.14 7.50
C GLY A 97 15.01 15.39 9.01
N GLU A 98 14.11 14.73 9.74
CA GLU A 98 14.05 14.83 11.21
C GLU A 98 15.31 14.29 11.90
N ILE A 99 15.88 13.20 11.38
CA ILE A 99 17.13 12.61 11.91
C ILE A 99 18.30 13.55 11.67
N ASP A 100 18.44 14.09 10.46
CA ASP A 100 19.55 14.96 10.09
C ASP A 100 19.54 16.25 10.90
N GLU A 101 18.37 16.85 11.08
CA GLU A 101 18.19 18.04 11.90
C GLU A 101 18.55 17.77 13.37
N TRP A 102 18.11 16.63 13.90
CA TRP A 102 18.48 16.21 15.26
C TRP A 102 19.98 16.01 15.42
N GLN A 103 20.63 15.37 14.45
CA GLN A 103 22.07 15.17 14.48
C GLN A 103 22.80 16.52 14.44
N ALA A 104 22.35 17.46 13.62
CA ALA A 104 22.92 18.79 13.54
C ALA A 104 22.81 19.55 14.87
N GLN A 105 21.62 19.56 15.49
CA GLN A 105 21.40 20.23 16.78
C GLN A 105 22.26 19.60 17.90
N ASN A 106 22.30 18.27 18.00
CA ASN A 106 23.08 17.61 19.06
C ASN A 106 24.61 17.83 18.89
N LYS A 107 25.09 17.93 17.64
CA LYS A 107 26.48 18.31 17.35
C LYS A 107 26.76 19.75 17.78
N LEU A 108 25.86 20.69 17.49
CA LEU A 108 25.99 22.09 17.87
C LEU A 108 26.07 22.25 19.39
N ASP A 109 25.16 21.62 20.15
CA ASP A 109 25.16 21.67 21.62
C ASP A 109 26.44 21.09 22.23
N THR A 110 26.95 20.00 21.65
CA THR A 110 28.21 19.39 22.09
C THR A 110 29.39 20.31 21.80
N PHE A 111 29.40 20.96 20.64
CA PHE A 111 30.45 21.90 20.27
C PHE A 111 30.47 23.12 21.17
N PHE A 112 29.31 23.69 21.49
CA PHE A 112 29.19 24.78 22.45
C PHE A 112 29.75 24.41 23.83
N PHE A 113 29.41 23.21 24.34
CA PHE A 113 29.96 22.75 25.63
C PHE A 113 31.49 22.62 25.59
N LEU A 114 32.05 22.05 24.51
CA LEU A 114 33.50 21.91 24.35
C LEU A 114 34.21 23.27 24.27
N GLN A 115 33.61 24.26 23.61
CA GLN A 115 34.13 25.63 23.58
C GLN A 115 34.15 26.26 24.97
N CYS A 116 33.06 26.14 25.73
CA CYS A 116 32.99 26.62 27.11
C CYS A 116 34.03 25.93 28.01
N LEU A 117 34.19 24.60 27.87
CA LEU A 117 35.21 23.84 28.60
C LEU A 117 36.62 24.31 28.25
N PHE A 118 36.91 24.58 26.98
CA PHE A 118 38.20 25.09 26.54
C PHE A 118 38.50 26.48 27.12
N LEU A 119 37.52 27.40 27.08
CA LEU A 119 37.64 28.72 27.70
C LEU A 119 37.85 28.64 29.21
N TYR A 120 37.18 27.69 29.88
CA TYR A 120 37.40 27.41 31.29
C TYR A 120 38.84 26.97 31.57
N LEU A 121 39.34 25.94 30.88
CA LEU A 121 40.68 25.41 31.10
C LEU A 121 41.77 26.46 30.85
N THR A 122 41.65 27.23 29.76
CA THR A 122 42.60 28.31 29.45
C THR A 122 42.59 29.42 30.51
N SER A 123 41.40 29.80 31.01
CA SER A 123 41.27 30.78 32.09
C SER A 123 41.88 30.28 33.40
N VAL A 124 41.68 29.01 33.75
CA VAL A 124 42.24 28.40 34.96
C VAL A 124 43.77 28.37 34.90
N ILE A 125 44.38 28.06 33.75
CA ILE A 125 45.84 28.06 33.59
C ILE A 125 46.41 29.45 33.87
N ILE A 126 45.77 30.51 33.35
CA ILE A 126 46.20 31.90 33.59
C ILE A 126 46.10 32.24 35.09
N LEU A 127 44.99 31.88 35.75
CA LEU A 127 44.82 32.13 37.19
C LEU A 127 45.87 31.40 38.03
N ILE A 128 46.18 30.14 37.72
CA ILE A 128 47.23 29.38 38.40
C ILE A 128 48.60 30.03 38.17
N PHE A 129 48.87 30.50 36.96
CA PHE A 129 50.10 31.24 36.68
C PHE A 129 50.21 32.48 37.56
N LEU A 130 49.17 33.34 37.62
CA LEU A 130 49.15 34.52 38.49
C LEU A 130 49.33 34.19 39.98
N GLN A 131 48.84 33.02 40.43
CA GLN A 131 49.08 32.52 41.78
C GLN A 131 50.55 32.29 42.06
N ARG A 132 51.27 31.69 41.10
CA ARG A 132 52.69 31.37 41.26
C ARG A 132 53.57 32.60 41.40
N PHE A 133 53.14 33.73 40.82
CA PHE A 133 53.79 35.02 40.99
C PHE A 133 53.40 35.75 42.29
N GLY A 134 52.49 35.19 43.10
CA GLY A 134 52.06 35.79 44.36
C GLY A 134 51.19 37.04 44.19
N ILE A 135 50.67 37.31 42.99
CA ILE A 135 49.84 38.48 42.70
C ILE A 135 48.47 38.35 43.36
N ILE A 136 47.91 37.12 43.38
CA ILE A 136 46.56 36.83 43.87
C ILE A 136 46.64 35.75 44.96
N PRO A 137 45.98 35.93 46.11
CA PRO A 137 45.92 34.90 47.15
C PRO A 137 45.13 33.67 46.70
N SER A 138 45.49 32.50 47.25
CA SER A 138 44.89 31.20 46.89
C SER A 138 43.37 31.16 47.04
N SER A 139 42.84 31.80 48.09
CA SER A 139 41.40 31.84 48.38
C SER A 139 40.59 32.49 47.25
N THR A 140 41.10 33.58 46.68
CA THR A 140 40.44 34.30 45.58
C THR A 140 40.39 33.44 44.31
N ILE A 141 41.46 32.71 44.00
CA ILE A 141 41.49 31.81 42.83
C ILE A 141 40.52 30.64 43.01
N GLN A 142 40.49 30.03 44.20
CA GLN A 142 39.55 28.95 44.49
C GLN A 142 38.09 29.39 44.32
N MET A 143 37.76 30.63 44.71
CA MET A 143 36.44 31.22 44.48
C MET A 143 36.11 31.33 42.98
N PHE A 144 37.05 31.83 42.15
CA PHE A 144 36.83 31.91 40.70
C PHE A 144 36.68 30.53 40.05
N ILE A 145 37.53 29.58 40.42
CA ILE A 145 37.44 28.19 39.92
C ILE A 145 36.10 27.58 40.30
N ALA A 146 35.66 27.73 41.55
CA ALA A 146 34.37 27.22 42.00
C ALA A 146 33.21 27.86 41.24
N LEU A 147 33.23 29.18 41.03
CA LEU A 147 32.20 29.89 40.28
C LEU A 147 32.11 29.41 38.83
N PHE A 148 33.24 29.31 38.12
CA PHE A 148 33.24 28.79 36.75
C PHE A 148 32.81 27.33 36.67
N THR A 149 33.19 26.51 37.66
CA THR A 149 32.77 25.10 37.74
C THR A 149 31.25 25.00 37.89
N ILE A 150 30.64 25.83 38.74
CA ILE A 150 29.17 25.88 38.89
C ILE A 150 28.49 26.26 37.57
N VAL A 151 29.03 27.24 36.85
CA VAL A 151 28.49 27.62 35.52
C VAL A 151 28.57 26.45 34.54
N LEU A 152 29.72 25.75 34.47
CA LEU A 152 29.91 24.58 33.61
C LEU A 152 28.93 23.46 33.94
N ILE A 153 28.75 23.14 35.22
CA ILE A 153 27.78 22.16 35.69
C ILE A 153 26.36 22.61 35.36
N GLY A 154 26.04 23.89 35.51
CA GLY A 154 24.75 24.46 35.15
C GLY A 154 24.41 24.29 33.67
N ILE A 155 25.39 24.46 32.77
CA ILE A 155 25.22 24.22 31.34
C ILE A 155 24.95 22.73 31.06
N LEU A 156 25.73 21.83 31.67
CA LEU A 156 25.52 20.38 31.55
C LEU A 156 24.15 19.95 32.08
N TRP A 157 23.76 20.49 33.23
CA TRP A 157 22.46 20.22 33.85
C TRP A 157 21.32 20.71 32.97
N ASN A 158 21.40 21.93 32.44
CA ASN A 158 20.40 22.47 31.52
C ASN A 158 20.23 21.55 30.29
N ARG A 159 21.35 21.11 29.70
CA ARG A 159 21.33 20.16 28.57
C ARG A 159 20.70 18.81 28.95
N ALA A 160 21.09 18.25 30.09
CA ALA A 160 20.56 16.97 30.57
C ALA A 160 19.05 17.06 30.86
N TYR A 161 18.62 18.15 31.48
CA TYR A 161 17.22 18.43 31.76
C TYR A 161 16.41 18.63 30.47
N TYR A 162 16.92 19.42 29.52
CA TYR A 162 16.29 19.62 28.22
C TYR A 162 16.10 18.29 27.47
N THR A 163 17.13 17.44 27.49
CA THR A 163 17.11 16.13 26.81
C THR A 163 16.12 15.15 27.45
N SER A 164 15.94 15.21 28.77
CA SER A 164 15.14 14.24 29.53
C SER A 164 13.67 14.61 29.69
N GLN A 165 13.37 15.90 29.90
CA GLN A 165 12.02 16.36 30.30
C GLN A 165 11.29 17.15 29.21
N LEU A 166 12.00 17.94 28.40
CA LEU A 166 11.37 18.88 27.47
C LEU A 166 11.35 18.38 26.02
N ARG A 167 12.14 17.36 25.69
CA ARG A 167 12.24 16.82 24.33
C ARG A 167 11.20 15.73 24.11
N ASP A 168 10.48 15.81 22.99
CA ASP A 168 9.55 14.76 22.58
C ASP A 168 10.33 13.48 22.22
N LYS A 169 9.90 12.34 22.75
CA LYS A 169 10.52 11.03 22.48
C LYS A 169 10.15 10.51 21.08
N ARG A 170 9.05 11.00 20.50
CA ARG A 170 8.54 10.57 19.19
C ARG A 170 9.07 11.42 18.04
N TYR A 171 9.14 12.74 18.22
CA TYR A 171 9.61 13.68 17.18
C TYR A 171 10.89 14.37 17.64
N TRP A 172 12.00 14.08 16.96
CA TRP A 172 13.34 14.48 17.42
C TRP A 172 13.65 15.97 17.26
N ASN A 173 12.90 16.67 16.39
CA ASN A 173 12.99 18.11 16.18
C ASN A 173 12.07 18.94 17.12
N ARG A 174 11.11 18.32 17.82
CA ARG A 174 10.08 19.09 18.55
C ARG A 174 10.30 19.08 20.06
N ARG A 175 10.14 20.26 20.66
CA ARG A 175 9.88 20.38 22.10
C ARG A 175 8.50 19.81 22.40
N TYR A 176 8.32 19.21 23.56
CA TYR A 176 7.03 18.75 24.03
C TYR A 176 6.10 19.96 24.19
N LEU A 177 5.28 20.24 23.17
CA LEU A 177 4.17 21.16 23.29
C LEU A 177 3.09 20.40 24.04
N GLY A 178 2.97 20.65 25.36
CA GLY A 178 1.82 20.17 26.10
C GLY A 178 0.53 20.65 25.42
N LEU A 179 -0.56 19.90 25.53
CA LEU A 179 -1.88 20.24 24.97
C LEU A 179 -2.32 21.69 25.28
N LYS A 180 -1.78 22.27 26.36
CA LYS A 180 -1.99 23.65 26.80
C LYS A 180 -1.24 24.70 25.95
N ASP A 181 -0.05 24.39 25.46
CA ASP A 181 0.82 25.31 24.71
C ASP A 181 0.63 25.18 23.19
N GLY A 182 0.10 24.05 22.71
CA GLY A 182 -0.20 23.81 21.29
C GLY A 182 -1.56 24.33 20.81
N GLY A 183 -2.38 24.95 21.67
CA GLY A 183 -3.74 25.39 21.33
C GLY A 183 -4.75 24.27 21.04
N VAL A 184 -4.34 22.99 21.14
CA VAL A 184 -5.15 21.81 20.81
C VAL A 184 -6.18 21.47 21.89
N TYR A 185 -6.06 22.03 23.10
CA TYR A 185 -7.06 21.84 24.17
C TYR A 185 -8.48 22.28 23.75
N LYS A 186 -8.63 23.20 22.78
CA LYS A 186 -9.96 23.59 22.24
C LYS A 186 -10.55 22.59 21.23
N ALA A 187 -9.74 21.73 20.60
CA ALA A 187 -10.23 20.76 19.63
C ALA A 187 -10.78 19.49 20.30
N GLN A 188 -10.26 19.11 21.47
CA GLN A 188 -10.65 17.89 22.16
C GLN A 188 -11.98 18.02 22.95
N SER A 189 -12.45 19.24 23.21
CA SER A 189 -13.74 19.49 23.88
C SER A 189 -14.96 19.38 22.95
N CYS A 190 -14.77 19.19 21.63
CA CYS A 190 -15.87 19.18 20.66
C CYS A 190 -16.34 17.77 20.24
N SER A 191 -15.84 16.69 20.84
CA SER A 191 -16.24 15.32 20.45
C SER A 191 -16.83 14.45 21.56
N SER A 192 -17.18 15.03 22.72
CA SER A 192 -17.84 14.29 23.81
C SER A 192 -19.31 14.66 23.99
N SER A 193 -19.96 15.16 22.94
CA SER A 193 -21.42 15.34 22.89
C SER A 193 -21.96 14.72 21.60
N SER A 194 -22.02 13.40 21.60
CA SER A 194 -22.88 12.61 20.69
C SER A 194 -23.37 11.40 21.46
#